data_AF-A0A1D1XYL4-F1
#
_entry.id   AF-A0A1D1XYL4-F1
#
_cell.length_a   1.000
_cell.length_b   1.000
_cell.length_c   1.000
_cell.angle_alpha   90.00
_cell.angle_beta   90.00
_cell.angle_gamma   90.00
#
_symmetry.space_group_name_H-M   'P 1'
#
loop_
_entity.id
_entity.type
_entity.pdbx_description
1 polymer ?
#
loop_
_entity_poly.entity_id
_entity_poly.type
_entity_poly.pdbx_seq_one_letter_code
_entity_poly.pdbx_strand_id
1 'polypeptide(L)'
;LTTGKKASGGDGHSSLAEWAWLQFKEGNSVTEALDEEIREPLYLEEMSVVMRLGLFCTGTSPSTRPSMKEVLQVLLRFAQGHGDGDKPVAQEYDDVAPPLSDARKKNSWRKRLSDAGDGEDEESSLARSV
;
A
#
# COMPACT_ATOMS: atom_id res chain seq x y z
N LEU A 1 -5.72 10.55 -6.16
CA LEU A 1 -4.97 10.35 -4.90
C LEU A 1 -3.53 10.02 -5.24
N THR A 2 -3.14 8.77 -5.52
CA THR A 2 -1.73 8.48 -5.84
C THR A 2 -1.40 8.44 -7.33
N THR A 3 -2.37 8.20 -8.23
CA THR A 3 -2.09 7.91 -9.66
C THR A 3 -2.63 8.95 -10.65
N GLY A 4 -3.43 9.93 -10.20
CA GLY A 4 -4.09 10.91 -11.07
C GLY A 4 -5.19 10.37 -11.98
N LYS A 5 -5.34 9.05 -12.08
CA LYS A 5 -6.26 8.40 -13.03
C LYS A 5 -7.67 8.24 -12.47
N LYS A 6 -8.67 8.21 -13.35
CA LYS A 6 -10.06 7.87 -13.01
C LYS A 6 -10.18 6.37 -12.70
N ALA A 7 -11.05 5.99 -11.77
CA ALA A 7 -11.24 4.59 -11.37
C ALA A 7 -11.66 3.66 -12.54
N SER A 8 -12.39 4.19 -13.52
CA SER A 8 -12.82 3.48 -14.74
C SER A 8 -11.84 3.64 -15.92
N GLY A 9 -10.71 4.32 -15.71
CA GLY A 9 -9.78 4.72 -16.77
C GLY A 9 -8.41 4.10 -16.56
N GLY A 10 -8.33 2.77 -16.39
CA GLY A 10 -7.07 2.03 -16.49
C GLY A 10 -6.53 2.14 -17.92
N ASP A 11 -6.75 1.12 -18.74
CA ASP A 11 -6.31 1.04 -20.14
C ASP A 11 -7.47 1.01 -21.15
N GLY A 12 -8.67 1.41 -20.72
CA GLY A 12 -9.89 1.39 -21.54
C GLY A 12 -10.65 0.06 -21.48
N HIS A 13 -10.04 -1.02 -20.99
CA HIS A 13 -10.68 -2.34 -20.82
C HIS A 13 -10.66 -2.86 -19.38
N SER A 14 -9.76 -2.37 -18.54
CA SER A 14 -9.63 -2.76 -17.13
C SER A 14 -9.91 -1.61 -16.16
N SER A 15 -10.33 -1.97 -14.93
CA SER A 15 -10.45 -0.99 -13.84
C SER A 15 -9.07 -0.51 -13.39
N LEU A 16 -9.00 0.68 -12.76
CA LEU A 16 -7.73 1.19 -12.23
C LEU A 16 -7.07 0.23 -11.23
N ALA A 17 -7.87 -0.50 -10.44
CA ALA A 17 -7.36 -1.48 -9.50
C ALA A 17 -6.70 -2.67 -10.21
N GLU A 18 -7.32 -3.16 -11.28
CA GLU A 18 -6.80 -4.28 -12.07
C GLU A 18 -5.51 -3.88 -12.81
N TRP A 19 -5.49 -2.71 -13.44
CA TRP A 19 -4.27 -2.14 -14.00
C TRP A 19 -3.15 -2.03 -12.96
N ALA A 20 -3.43 -1.49 -11.77
CA ALA A 20 -2.43 -1.33 -10.71
C ALA A 20 -1.88 -2.68 -10.22
N TRP A 21 -2.71 -3.73 -10.16
CA TRP A 21 -2.27 -5.08 -9.82
C TRP A 21 -1.37 -5.70 -10.88
N LEU A 22 -1.63 -5.44 -12.17
CA LEU A 22 -0.74 -5.87 -13.26
C LEU A 22 0.62 -5.20 -13.14
N GLN A 23 0.66 -3.88 -12.98
CA GLN A 23 1.91 -3.14 -12.81
C GLN A 23 2.75 -3.67 -11.64
N PHE A 24 2.09 -4.00 -10.52
CA PHE A 24 2.75 -4.57 -9.35
C PHE A 24 3.30 -5.99 -9.59
N LYS A 25 2.57 -6.83 -10.33
CA LYS A 25 3.01 -8.19 -10.67
C LYS A 25 4.17 -8.22 -11.67
N GLU A 26 4.18 -7.29 -12.61
CA GLU A 26 5.24 -7.14 -13.62
C GLU A 26 6.56 -6.62 -13.02
N GLY A 27 6.60 -6.32 -11.72
CA GLY A 27 7.77 -5.76 -11.06
C GLY A 27 8.04 -4.30 -11.45
N ASN A 28 7.06 -3.62 -12.08
CA ASN A 28 7.20 -2.22 -12.42
C ASN A 28 7.30 -1.39 -11.14
N SER A 29 8.15 -0.36 -11.17
CA SER A 29 8.33 0.47 -9.99
C SER A 29 7.01 1.15 -9.60
N VAL A 30 6.65 1.03 -8.32
CA VAL A 30 5.48 1.70 -7.74
C VAL A 30 5.52 3.22 -7.97
N THR A 31 6.72 3.81 -8.03
CA THR A 31 6.91 5.23 -8.29
C THR A 31 6.47 5.66 -9.69
N GLU A 32 6.58 4.77 -10.69
CA GLU A 32 6.14 5.05 -12.06
C GLU A 32 4.62 5.03 -12.21
N ALA A 33 3.92 4.36 -11.29
CA ALA A 33 2.47 4.41 -11.25
C ALA A 33 1.93 5.68 -10.56
N LEU A 34 2.78 6.44 -9.88
CA LEU A 34 2.37 7.67 -9.20
C LEU A 34 2.08 8.81 -10.19
N ASP A 35 1.14 9.67 -9.80
CA ASP A 35 0.86 10.93 -10.48
C ASP A 35 2.10 11.83 -10.45
N GLU A 36 2.45 12.41 -11.59
CA GLU A 36 3.60 13.28 -11.75
C GLU A 36 3.52 14.48 -10.81
N GLU A 37 2.31 15.00 -10.54
CA GLU A 37 2.09 16.17 -9.68
C GLU A 37 2.46 15.92 -8.21
N ILE A 38 2.60 14.66 -7.78
CA ILE A 38 2.90 14.29 -6.37
C ILE A 38 4.17 13.45 -6.23
N ARG A 39 4.97 13.31 -7.30
CA ARG A 39 6.28 12.62 -7.29
C ARG A 39 7.39 13.47 -6.65
N GLU A 40 7.04 14.27 -5.65
CA GLU A 40 8.00 15.06 -4.89
C GLU A 40 8.91 14.14 -4.06
N PRO A 41 10.25 14.26 -4.15
CA PRO A 41 11.18 13.37 -3.45
C PRO A 41 10.96 13.30 -1.93
N LEU A 42 10.48 14.39 -1.33
CA LEU A 42 10.20 14.48 0.10
C LEU A 42 9.09 13.51 0.56
N TYR A 43 8.08 13.28 -0.30
CA TYR A 43 6.89 12.47 0.03
C TYR A 43 6.87 11.12 -0.70
N LEU A 44 7.92 10.81 -1.47
CA LEU A 44 7.90 9.70 -2.42
C LEU A 44 7.72 8.35 -1.71
N GLU A 45 8.31 8.16 -0.53
CA GLU A 45 8.16 6.94 0.25
C GLU A 45 6.73 6.84 0.83
N GLU A 46 6.20 7.92 1.39
CA GLU A 46 4.83 7.99 1.91
C GLU A 46 3.82 7.67 0.81
N MET A 47 3.95 8.29 -0.35
CA MET A 47 3.07 8.07 -1.50
C MET A 47 3.19 6.64 -2.04
N SER A 48 4.40 6.07 -2.03
CA SER A 48 4.63 4.67 -2.37
C SER A 48 3.97 3.71 -1.38
N VAL A 49 3.93 4.04 -0.08
CA VAL A 49 3.19 3.24 0.91
C VAL A 49 1.68 3.38 0.71
N VAL A 50 1.16 4.59 0.46
CA VAL A 50 -0.27 4.80 0.19
C VAL A 50 -0.70 4.05 -1.07
N MET A 51 0.11 4.06 -2.13
CA MET A 51 -0.15 3.31 -3.36
C MET A 51 -0.26 1.81 -3.09
N ARG A 52 0.73 1.22 -2.40
CA ARG A 52 0.72 -0.20 -2.02
C ARG A 52 -0.43 -0.54 -1.07
N LEU A 53 -0.77 0.36 -0.13
CA LEU A 53 -1.91 0.17 0.77
C LEU A 53 -3.24 0.12 -0.01
N GLY A 54 -3.40 1.01 -1.00
CA GLY A 54 -4.53 0.99 -1.92
C GLY A 54 -4.64 -0.33 -2.68
N LEU A 55 -3.51 -0.87 -3.14
CA LEU A 55 -3.44 -2.16 -3.82
C LEU A 55 -3.96 -3.31 -2.95
N PHE A 56 -3.48 -3.41 -1.70
CA PHE A 56 -3.96 -4.43 -0.77
C PHE A 56 -5.44 -4.27 -0.43
N CYS A 57 -5.95 -3.05 -0.31
CA CYS A 57 -7.38 -2.80 -0.06
C CYS A 57 -8.27 -3.28 -1.21
N THR A 58 -7.76 -3.30 -2.44
CA THR A 58 -8.47 -3.74 -3.65
C THR A 58 -8.08 -5.15 -4.09
N GLY A 59 -7.39 -5.92 -3.23
CA GLY A 59 -7.01 -7.30 -3.53
C GLY A 59 -8.20 -8.17 -3.97
N THR A 60 -7.97 -9.03 -4.96
CA THR A 60 -9.01 -9.91 -5.53
C THR A 60 -9.59 -10.84 -4.48
N SER A 61 -8.74 -11.41 -3.62
CA SER A 61 -9.18 -12.21 -2.47
C SER A 61 -9.56 -11.33 -1.27
N PRO A 62 -10.79 -11.42 -0.75
CA PRO A 62 -11.21 -10.69 0.45
C PRO A 62 -10.31 -10.94 1.67
N SER A 63 -9.77 -12.15 1.82
CA SER A 63 -8.89 -12.51 2.94
C SER A 63 -7.53 -11.83 2.91
N THR A 64 -7.13 -11.26 1.76
CA THR A 64 -5.87 -10.52 1.63
C THR A 64 -6.01 -9.04 1.93
N ARG A 65 -7.24 -8.54 2.06
CA ARG A 65 -7.52 -7.13 2.32
C ARG A 65 -7.27 -6.82 3.79
N PRO A 66 -6.57 -5.72 4.11
CA PRO A 66 -6.42 -5.28 5.49
C PRO A 66 -7.77 -4.84 6.07
N SER A 67 -7.93 -5.00 7.37
CA SER A 67 -9.04 -4.37 8.09
C SER A 67 -8.89 -2.85 8.10
N MET A 68 -10.00 -2.11 8.22
CA MET A 68 -9.95 -0.64 8.31
C MET A 68 -9.09 -0.16 9.49
N LYS A 69 -9.06 -0.92 10.60
CA LYS A 69 -8.17 -0.65 11.75
C LYS A 69 -6.70 -0.67 11.32
N GLU A 70 -6.27 -1.66 10.54
CA GLU A 70 -4.90 -1.75 10.03
C GLU A 70 -4.60 -0.65 9.02
N VAL A 71 -5.55 -0.31 8.14
CA VAL A 71 -5.42 0.81 7.18
C VAL A 71 -5.16 2.12 7.92
N LEU A 72 -5.97 2.46 8.91
CA LEU A 72 -5.81 3.68 9.72
C LEU A 72 -4.47 3.70 10.47
N GLN A 73 -4.06 2.57 11.05
CA GLN A 73 -2.75 2.47 11.71
C GLN A 73 -1.59 2.73 10.77
N VAL A 74 -1.70 2.39 9.48
CA VAL A 74 -0.69 2.72 8.48
C VAL A 74 -0.70 4.21 8.19
N LEU A 75 -1.87 4.78 7.89
CA LEU A 75 -2.01 6.19 7.50
C LEU A 75 -1.62 7.16 8.62
N LEU A 76 -2.01 6.90 9.86
CA LEU A 76 -1.70 7.77 11.01
C LEU A 76 -0.20 7.87 11.32
N ARG A 77 0.60 6.87 10.93
CA ARG A 77 2.07 6.94 11.11
C ARG A 77 2.70 8.06 10.30
N PHE A 78 2.09 8.45 9.18
CA PHE A 78 2.61 9.51 8.32
C PHE A 78 2.19 10.91 8.80
N ALA A 79 1.02 11.02 9.42
CA ALA A 79 0.57 12.27 10.04
C ALA A 79 1.45 12.73 11.21
N GLN A 80 2.12 11.79 11.90
CA GLN A 80 2.97 12.06 13.04
C GLN A 80 4.44 12.37 12.66
N GLY A 81 4.83 12.19 11.40
CA GLY A 81 6.21 12.31 10.94
C GLY A 81 6.62 13.68 10.40
N HIS A 82 5.66 14.59 10.18
CA HIS A 82 5.88 15.90 9.55
C HIS A 82 5.68 17.10 10.50
N GLY A 83 5.58 16.85 11.80
CA GLY A 83 5.41 17.89 12.83
C GLY A 83 6.72 18.32 13.45
N ASP A 84 7.20 19.50 13.04
CA ASP A 84 7.96 20.41 13.87
C ASP A 84 7.34 20.50 15.28
N GLY A 85 8.15 20.21 16.30
CA GLY A 85 8.11 20.86 17.61
C GLY A 85 6.88 20.80 18.52
N ASP A 86 5.68 20.35 18.12
CA ASP A 86 4.52 20.43 19.01
C ASP A 86 4.25 19.10 19.72
N LYS A 87 4.47 19.12 21.04
CA LYS A 87 4.16 18.01 21.94
C LYS A 87 2.66 17.70 21.83
N PRO A 88 2.25 16.43 21.94
CA PRO A 88 0.83 16.13 22.01
C PRO A 88 0.26 16.77 23.28
N VAL A 89 -0.58 17.80 23.11
CA VAL A 89 -1.54 18.19 24.13
C VAL A 89 -2.37 16.96 24.40
N ALA A 90 -2.22 16.42 25.61
CA ALA A 90 -3.08 15.39 26.14
C ALA A 90 -4.51 15.93 26.10
N GLN A 91 -5.27 15.53 25.09
CA GLN A 91 -6.69 15.83 25.04
C GLN A 91 -7.36 14.89 26.03
N GLU A 92 -7.59 15.44 27.21
CA GLU A 92 -8.38 14.89 28.30
C GLU A 92 -9.83 14.70 27.80
N TYR A 93 -10.19 13.45 27.54
CA TYR A 93 -11.58 13.02 27.41
C TYR A 93 -11.84 12.11 28.61
N ASP A 94 -12.70 12.58 29.50
CA ASP A 94 -13.13 11.83 30.67
C ASP A 94 -13.81 10.50 30.27
N ASP A 95 -13.41 9.45 31.00
CA ASP A 95 -14.14 8.22 31.29
C ASP A 95 -14.42 7.18 30.18
N VAL A 96 -13.36 6.67 29.53
CA VAL A 96 -13.26 5.23 29.22
C VAL A 96 -11.80 4.80 29.38
N ALA A 97 -11.53 3.87 30.31
CA ALA A 97 -10.21 3.31 30.56
C ALA A 97 -9.49 2.85 29.28
N PRO A 98 -8.19 3.10 29.08
CA PRO A 98 -7.47 2.61 27.92
C PRO A 98 -7.08 1.14 28.12
N PRO A 99 -7.60 0.16 27.35
CA PRO A 99 -7.08 -1.18 27.41
C PRO A 99 -6.05 -1.35 26.31
N LEU A 100 -4.81 -1.37 26.77
CA LEU A 100 -3.62 -1.94 26.15
C LEU A 100 -3.13 -1.28 24.85
N SER A 101 -2.00 -0.60 25.01
CA SER A 101 -0.90 -0.67 24.07
C SER A 101 -0.69 -2.12 23.64
N ASP A 102 -1.31 -2.51 22.52
CA ASP A 102 -0.99 -3.77 21.88
C ASP A 102 0.47 -3.69 21.46
N ALA A 103 1.26 -4.54 22.10
CA ALA A 103 2.64 -4.80 21.80
C ALA A 103 2.83 -4.82 20.29
N ARG A 104 3.39 -3.72 19.78
CA ARG A 104 4.23 -3.58 18.61
C ARG A 104 4.29 -4.87 17.76
N LYS A 105 3.18 -5.26 17.11
CA LYS A 105 3.18 -6.20 15.98
C LYS A 105 3.75 -5.44 14.78
N LYS A 106 5.02 -5.06 14.91
CA LYS A 106 5.83 -4.68 13.76
C LYS A 106 5.81 -5.91 12.84
N ASN A 107 5.53 -5.65 11.56
CA ASN A 107 6.22 -6.19 10.39
C ASN A 107 5.64 -7.30 9.51
N SER A 108 4.48 -7.91 9.74
CA SER A 108 3.98 -8.90 8.75
C SER A 108 3.70 -8.25 7.39
N TRP A 109 2.99 -7.11 7.37
CA TRP A 109 2.72 -6.38 6.13
C TRP A 109 3.93 -5.63 5.58
N ARG A 110 4.82 -5.08 6.42
CA ARG A 110 6.10 -4.51 5.94
C ARG A 110 6.93 -5.58 5.24
N LYS A 111 6.97 -6.80 5.77
CA LYS A 111 7.64 -7.93 5.12
C LYS A 111 6.99 -8.21 3.77
N ARG A 112 5.67 -8.34 3.68
CA ARG A 112 4.95 -8.50 2.40
C ARG A 112 5.12 -7.33 1.42
N LEU A 113 5.29 -6.11 1.93
CA LEU A 113 5.58 -4.90 1.17
C LEU A 113 7.01 -4.90 0.59
N SER A 114 7.93 -5.55 1.30
CA SER A 114 9.32 -5.75 0.92
C SER A 114 9.57 -7.01 0.08
N ASP A 115 8.68 -8.00 0.14
CA ASP A 115 8.84 -9.37 -0.42
C ASP A 115 8.12 -9.57 -1.75
N ALA A 116 7.43 -8.55 -2.27
CA ALA A 116 6.65 -8.65 -3.51
C ALA A 116 7.51 -8.55 -4.79
N GLY A 117 8.76 -9.03 -4.75
CA GLY A 117 9.75 -8.85 -5.80
C GLY A 117 10.36 -10.13 -6.37
N ASP A 118 9.98 -11.32 -5.91
CA ASP A 118 10.61 -12.56 -6.40
C ASP A 118 9.58 -13.69 -6.49
N GLY A 119 9.23 -14.03 -7.74
CA GLY A 119 8.45 -15.21 -8.10
C GLY A 119 9.09 -15.81 -9.34
N GLU A 120 9.99 -16.77 -9.11
CA GLU A 120 10.78 -17.48 -10.10
C GLU A 120 9.90 -18.31 -11.05
N ASP A 121 10.24 -18.28 -12.34
CA ASP A 121 9.60 -19.05 -13.41
C ASP A 121 9.87 -20.56 -13.25
N GLU A 122 8.84 -21.36 -12.99
CA GLU A 122 8.90 -22.81 -13.26
C GLU A 122 8.53 -23.09 -14.72
N GLU A 123 9.61 -23.29 -15.49
CA GLU A 123 9.76 -24.05 -16.71
C GLU A 123 8.74 -25.20 -16.88
N SER A 124 7.88 -25.10 -17.89
CA SER A 124 7.28 -26.28 -18.52
C SER A 124 7.59 -26.27 -20.01
N SER A 125 8.73 -26.88 -20.31
CA SER A 125 9.08 -27.43 -21.61
C SER A 125 7.92 -28.24 -22.19
N LEU A 126 7.39 -27.82 -23.33
CA LEU A 126 6.79 -28.75 -24.29
C LEU A 126 7.09 -28.31 -25.72
N ALA A 127 8.34 -28.49 -26.10
CA ALA A 127 8.72 -28.62 -27.50
C ALA A 127 9.49 -29.93 -27.67
N ARG A 128 8.80 -30.98 -28.17
CA ARG A 128 9.38 -32.01 -29.06
C ARG A 128 8.35 -33.05 -29.51
N SER A 129 8.21 -33.10 -30.85
CA SER A 129 7.95 -34.27 -31.70
C SER A 129 6.56 -34.92 -31.59
N VAL A 130 5.77 -35.10 -32.64
CA VAL A 130 6.04 -35.48 -34.05
C VAL A 130 4.99 -34.83 -34.95
#